data_AF-A0A1C5K3S5-F1
#
_entry.id   AF-A0A1C5K3S5-F1
#
_cell.length_a   1.000
_cell.length_b   1.000
_cell.length_c   1.000
_cell.angle_alpha   90.00
_cell.angle_beta   90.00
_cell.angle_gamma   90.00
#
_symmetry.space_group_name_H-M   'P 1'
#
loop_
_entity.id
_entity.type
_entity.pdbx_description
1 polymer ?
#
loop_
_entity_poly.entity_id
_entity_poly.type
_entity_poly.pdbx_seq_one_letter_code
_entity_poly.pdbx_strand_id
1 'polypeptide(L)' 'MTTPESRRQEEQALESGEVYQDAEGRRTTDPGTAAAHAHSEADRNAEHLKRGEVGPGTPEK' A
#
# COMPACT_ATOMS: atom_id res chain seq x y z
N MET A 1 17.52 -15.98 3.40
CA MET A 1 17.50 -15.20 4.66
C MET A 1 17.97 -13.79 4.31
N THR A 2 17.06 -12.82 4.25
CA THR A 2 17.44 -11.40 4.16
C THR A 2 18.07 -11.01 5.50
N THR A 3 19.29 -10.47 5.45
CA THR A 3 20.00 -9.99 6.63
C THR A 3 19.25 -8.81 7.26
N PRO A 4 19.33 -8.62 8.59
CA PRO A 4 18.64 -7.51 9.27
C PRO A 4 19.04 -6.13 8.73
N GLU A 5 20.24 -5.99 8.18
CA GLU A 5 20.69 -4.77 7.50
C GLU A 5 19.98 -4.52 6.17
N SER A 6 19.69 -5.56 5.39
CA SER A 6 18.94 -5.45 4.13
C SER A 6 17.53 -4.94 4.39
N ARG A 7 16.88 -5.41 5.47
CA ARG A 7 15.54 -4.98 5.86
C ARG A 7 15.48 -3.50 6.21
N ARG A 8 16.48 -2.99 6.95
CA ARG A 8 16.57 -1.56 7.30
C ARG A 8 16.82 -0.67 6.09
N GLN A 9 17.53 -1.15 5.07
CA GLN A 9 17.74 -0.39 3.84
C GLN A 9 16.46 -0.29 3.01
N GLU A 10 15.69 -1.37 2.92
CA GLU A 10 14.37 -1.35 2.27
C GLU A 10 13.38 -0.44 3.00
N GLU A 11 13.39 -0.43 4.33
CA GLU A 11 12.57 0.47 5.14
C GLU A 11 12.97 1.95 4.96
N GLN A 12 14.26 2.24 4.85
CA GLN A 12 14.73 3.59 4.51
C GLN A 12 14.38 3.99 3.08
N ALA A 13 14.40 3.06 2.12
CA ALA A 13 14.00 3.31 0.74
C ALA A 13 12.49 3.59 0.63
N LEU A 14 11.68 2.94 1.47
CA LEU A 14 10.25 3.26 1.64
C LEU A 14 10.04 4.66 2.22
N GLU A 15 10.76 4.99 3.30
CA GLU A 15 10.66 6.30 3.95
C GLU A 15 11.14 7.44 3.03
N SER A 16 12.13 7.17 2.16
CA SER A 16 12.67 8.12 1.18
C SER A 16 11.82 8.23 -0.10
N GLY A 17 10.84 7.33 -0.29
CA GLY A 17 10.02 7.27 -1.51
C GLY A 17 10.72 6.66 -2.73
N GLU A 18 11.86 5.97 -2.53
CA GLU A 18 12.58 5.21 -3.55
C GLU A 18 11.91 3.86 -3.83
N VAL A 19 11.17 3.33 -2.85
CA VAL A 19 10.34 2.13 -2.95
C VAL A 19 8.90 2.48 -2.61
N TYR A 20 7.99 2.08 -3.47
CA TYR A 20 6.54 2.15 -3.25
C TYR A 20 6.06 0.86 -2.61
N GLN A 21 5.09 0.94 -1.69
CA GLN A 21 4.41 -0.21 -1.11
C GLN A 21 2.90 -0.04 -1.19
N ASP A 22 2.20 -1.07 -1.66
CA ASP A 22 0.74 -1.11 -1.66
C ASP A 22 0.16 -1.64 -0.34
N ALA A 23 -1.16 -1.54 -0.17
CA ALA A 23 -1.89 -1.99 1.02
C ALA A 23 -1.87 -3.51 1.23
N GLU A 24 -1.52 -4.30 0.22
CA GLU A 24 -1.27 -5.75 0.35
C GLU A 24 0.18 -6.04 0.78
N GLY A 25 1.00 -4.99 0.95
CA GLY A 25 2.38 -5.06 1.39
C GLY A 25 3.39 -5.35 0.29
N ARG A 26 2.97 -5.43 -0.98
CA ARG A 26 3.91 -5.65 -2.10
C ARG A 26 4.70 -4.37 -2.36
N ARG A 27 5.99 -4.52 -2.64
CA ARG A 27 6.94 -3.42 -2.86
C ARG A 27 7.39 -3.36 -4.31
N THR A 28 7.55 -2.16 -4.85
CA THR A 28 8.09 -1.92 -6.20
C THR A 28 8.91 -0.64 -6.23
N THR A 29 9.97 -0.59 -7.03
CA THR A 29 10.70 0.65 -7.35
C THR A 29 10.20 1.29 -8.65
N ASP A 30 9.33 0.60 -9.39
CA ASP A 30 8.77 1.10 -10.65
C ASP A 30 7.53 1.97 -10.40
N PRO A 31 7.55 3.26 -10.80
CA PRO A 31 6.45 4.18 -10.54
C PRO A 31 5.19 3.84 -11.36
N GLY A 32 5.32 3.23 -12.54
CA GLY A 32 4.17 2.82 -13.35
C GLY A 32 3.37 1.69 -12.69
N THR A 33 4.09 0.72 -12.13
CA THR A 33 3.55 -0.37 -11.33
C THR A 33 2.90 0.15 -10.06
N ALA A 34 3.56 1.10 -9.37
CA ALA A 34 3.00 1.75 -8.20
C ALA A 34 1.68 2.49 -8.51
N ALA A 35 1.63 3.22 -9.63
CA ALA A 35 0.41 3.88 -10.08
C ALA A 35 -0.72 2.89 -10.43
N ALA A 36 -0.38 1.77 -11.07
CA ALA A 36 -1.36 0.71 -11.37
C ALA A 36 -1.92 0.07 -10.10
N HIS A 37 -1.09 -0.16 -9.08
CA HIS A 37 -1.53 -0.66 -7.78
C HIS A 37 -2.46 0.35 -7.10
N ALA A 38 -2.07 1.63 -7.05
CA ALA A 38 -2.88 2.69 -6.45
C ALA A 38 -4.25 2.83 -7.13
N HIS A 39 -4.33 2.69 -8.46
CA HIS A 39 -5.61 2.68 -9.17
C HIS A 39 -6.49 1.48 -8.80
N SER A 40 -5.89 0.28 -8.74
CA SER A 40 -6.61 -0.94 -8.33
C SER A 40 -7.11 -0.85 -6.88
N GLU A 41 -6.33 -0.24 -5.98
CA GLU A 41 -6.71 0.03 -4.60
C GLU A 41 -7.84 1.05 -4.50
N ALA A 42 -7.80 2.12 -5.30
CA ALA A 42 -8.89 3.09 -5.37
C ALA A 42 -10.21 2.44 -5.82
N ASP A 43 -10.17 1.53 -6.79
CA ASP A 43 -11.34 0.78 -7.26
C ASP A 43 -11.91 -0.14 -6.17
N ARG A 44 -11.03 -0.90 -5.48
CA ARG A 44 -11.43 -1.71 -4.32
C ARG A 44 -12.02 -0.86 -3.20
N ASN A 45 -11.41 0.28 -2.87
CA ASN A 45 -11.95 1.20 -1.87
C ASN A 45 -13.31 1.75 -2.28
N ALA A 46 -13.53 2.03 -3.58
CA ALA A 46 -14.83 2.43 -4.07
C ALA A 46 -15.87 1.31 -3.91
N GLU A 47 -15.50 0.05 -4.15
CA GLU A 47 -16.36 -1.11 -3.90
C GLU A 47 -16.67 -1.30 -2.41
N HIS A 48 -15.67 -1.19 -1.54
CA HIS A 48 -15.85 -1.25 -0.09
C HIS A 48 -16.73 -0.11 0.42
N LEU A 49 -16.59 1.10 -0.14
CA LEU A 49 -17.43 2.24 0.17
C LEU A 49 -18.89 1.98 -0.25
N LYS A 50 -19.12 1.41 -1.44
CA LYS A 50 -20.46 1.00 -1.89
C LYS A 50 -21.09 -0.05 -0.97
N ARG A 51 -20.27 -0.94 -0.41
CA ARG A 51 -20.69 -1.98 0.54
C ARG A 51 -20.86 -1.47 1.97
N GLY A 52 -20.42 -0.24 2.26
CA GLY A 52 -20.44 0.34 3.61
C GLY A 52 -19.35 -0.21 4.54
N GLU A 53 -18.35 -0.91 4.01
CA GLU A 53 -17.23 -1.48 4.78
C GLU A 53 -16.22 -0.39 5.20
N VAL A 54 -16.15 0.71 4.45
CA VAL A 54 -15.29 1.87 4.74
C VAL A 54 -16.06 3.18 4.55
N GLY A 55 -15.80 4.20 5.38
CA GLY A 55 -16.47 5.50 5.33
C GLY A 55 -16.29 6.31 6.63
N PRO A 56 -16.74 7.59 6.69
CA PRO A 56 -16.53 8.47 7.84
C PRO A 56 -17.28 8.07 9.14
N GLY A 57 -17.66 6.80 9.30
CA GLY A 57 -18.29 6.30 10.53
C GLY A 57 -18.60 4.82 10.55
N THR A 58 -17.59 3.96 10.73
CA THR A 58 -17.85 2.58 11.18
C THR A 58 -16.99 2.18 12.40
N PRO A 59 -17.27 2.72 13.60
CA PRO A 59 -17.13 1.94 14.81
C PRO A 59 -18.36 1.01 14.94
N GLU A 60 -18.20 -0.27 14.60
CA GLU A 60 -19.10 -1.30 15.15
C GLU A 60 -18.85 -1.40 16.66
N LYS A 61 -19.92 -1.54 17.44
CA LYS A 61 -19.87 -1.59 18.91
C LYS A 61 -19.17 -2.84 19.44
#